data_AF-A0AAV3IYI9-F1
#
_entry.id   AF-A0AAV3IYI9-F1
#
_cell.length_a   1.000
_cell.length_b   1.000
_cell.length_c   1.000
_cell.angle_alpha   90.00
_cell.angle_beta   90.00
_cell.angle_gamma   90.00
#
_symmetry.space_group_name_H-M   'P 1'
#
loop_
_entity.id
_entity.type
_entity.pdbx_description
1 polymer ?
#
loop_
_entity_poly.entity_id
_entity_poly.type
_entity_poly.pdbx_seq_one_letter_code
_entity_poly.pdbx_strand_id
1 'polypeptide(L)'
;MSNLRDYNQEAPIHHLIARHWDALEIEAVCRSLLAAVPKQQLENFLVADSLQREKVQAYFAAFKDQPLEYLHAQFHLFYQVAAPDDYNDLRGQLQLTFQADETAYTVLLGMARLGDQAKVEWRIFDI
;
A
#
# COMPACT_ATOMS: atom_id res chain seq x y z
N MET A 1 -5.75 19.38 -14.74
CA MET A 1 -5.87 19.39 -13.27
C MET A 1 -6.09 17.95 -12.85
N SER A 2 -5.12 17.31 -12.20
CA SER A 2 -5.39 16.00 -11.59
C SER A 2 -6.30 16.25 -10.39
N ASN A 3 -7.51 15.72 -10.41
CA ASN A 3 -8.38 15.74 -9.24
C ASN A 3 -7.77 14.78 -8.22
N LEU A 4 -6.93 15.30 -7.33
CA LEU A 4 -6.37 14.52 -6.24
C LEU A 4 -7.51 14.10 -5.29
N ARG A 5 -7.46 12.86 -4.81
CA ARG A 5 -8.47 12.22 -3.96
C ARG A 5 -7.91 11.99 -2.56
N ASP A 6 -8.73 12.26 -1.56
CA ASP A 6 -8.47 11.84 -0.18
C ASP A 6 -9.13 10.49 0.07
N TYR A 7 -8.34 9.43 0.01
CA TYR A 7 -8.79 8.06 0.26
C TYR A 7 -9.18 7.85 1.73
N ASN A 8 -8.69 8.68 2.67
CA ASN A 8 -9.05 8.58 4.08
C ASN A 8 -10.48 9.08 4.39
N GLN A 9 -11.10 9.84 3.46
CA GLN A 9 -12.49 10.31 3.61
C GLN A 9 -13.52 9.29 3.11
N GLU A 10 -13.08 8.16 2.54
CA GLU A 10 -13.99 7.14 2.06
C GLU A 10 -14.64 6.41 3.22
N ALA A 11 -15.97 6.46 3.29
CA ALA A 11 -16.72 5.79 4.35
C ALA A 11 -16.68 4.26 4.15
N PRO A 12 -16.26 3.49 5.18
CA PRO A 12 -16.37 2.04 5.15
C PRO A 12 -17.84 1.60 5.07
N ILE A 13 -18.13 0.64 4.20
CA ILE A 13 -19.45 -0.01 4.08
C ILE A 13 -19.47 -1.32 4.88
N HIS A 14 -18.48 -2.19 4.65
CA HIS A 14 -18.34 -3.47 5.33
C HIS A 14 -16.91 -3.67 5.81
N HIS A 15 -16.75 -4.07 7.06
CA HIS A 15 -15.48 -4.58 7.57
C HIS A 15 -15.36 -6.06 7.23
N LEU A 16 -14.20 -6.43 6.71
CA LEU A 16 -13.91 -7.74 6.18
C LEU A 16 -12.71 -8.34 6.92
N ILE A 17 -12.56 -9.66 6.85
CA ILE A 17 -11.39 -10.38 7.34
C ILE A 17 -10.51 -10.67 6.14
N ALA A 18 -9.26 -10.17 6.16
CA ALA A 18 -8.28 -10.50 5.13
C ALA A 18 -8.05 -12.02 5.08
N ARG A 19 -8.13 -12.61 3.88
CA ARG A 19 -8.03 -14.07 3.71
C ARG A 19 -6.56 -14.46 3.54
N HIS A 20 -6.29 -15.76 3.65
CA HIS A 20 -4.92 -16.26 3.52
C HIS A 20 -4.30 -16.01 2.12
N TRP A 21 -5.13 -15.84 1.08
CA TRP A 21 -4.67 -15.59 -0.30
C TRP A 21 -4.19 -14.15 -0.42
N ASP A 22 -4.88 -13.23 0.26
CA ASP A 22 -4.51 -11.82 0.35
C ASP A 22 -3.15 -11.65 1.04
N ALA A 23 -2.80 -12.53 2.00
CA ALA A 23 -1.51 -12.49 2.69
C ALA A 23 -0.30 -12.80 1.78
N LEU A 24 -0.42 -13.80 0.90
CA LEU A 24 0.66 -14.15 -0.04
C LEU A 24 0.86 -13.06 -1.11
N GLU A 25 -0.24 -12.51 -1.62
CA GLU A 25 -0.20 -11.41 -2.58
C GLU A 25 0.48 -10.18 -1.95
N ILE A 26 0.09 -9.83 -0.73
CA ILE A 26 0.65 -8.69 -0.01
C ILE A 26 2.12 -8.87 0.33
N GLU A 27 2.54 -10.07 0.73
CA GLU A 27 3.97 -10.34 0.94
C GLU A 27 4.77 -10.07 -0.35
N ALA A 28 4.28 -10.54 -1.51
CA ALA A 28 4.94 -10.31 -2.79
C ALA A 28 4.99 -8.82 -3.17
N VAL A 29 3.90 -8.07 -2.92
CA VAL A 29 3.86 -6.62 -3.12
C VAL A 29 4.85 -5.91 -2.19
N CYS A 30 4.91 -6.27 -0.91
CA CYS A 30 5.81 -5.67 0.07
C CYS A 30 7.29 -5.94 -0.26
N ARG A 31 7.63 -7.17 -0.63
CA ARG A 31 9.00 -7.51 -1.07
C ARG A 31 9.40 -6.72 -2.32
N SER A 32 8.48 -6.57 -3.27
CA SER A 32 8.71 -5.79 -4.50
C SER A 32 8.88 -4.30 -4.20
N LEU A 33 8.05 -3.75 -3.31
CA LEU A 33 8.17 -2.37 -2.82
C LEU A 33 9.55 -2.14 -2.18
N LEU A 34 9.94 -2.97 -1.22
CA LEU A 34 11.21 -2.83 -0.50
C LEU A 34 12.43 -3.00 -1.42
N ALA A 35 12.33 -3.78 -2.50
CA ALA A 35 13.37 -3.86 -3.53
C ALA A 35 13.44 -2.61 -4.43
N ALA A 36 12.36 -1.83 -4.51
CA ALA A 36 12.25 -0.64 -5.34
C ALA A 36 12.57 0.66 -4.58
N VAL A 37 12.34 0.71 -3.26
CA VAL A 37 12.65 1.85 -2.38
C VAL A 37 14.10 2.34 -2.53
N PRO A 38 15.14 1.48 -2.50
CA PRO A 38 16.52 1.95 -2.57
C PRO A 38 16.83 2.63 -3.90
N LYS A 39 16.13 2.19 -4.97
CA LYS A 39 16.22 2.72 -6.33
C LYS A 39 15.29 3.91 -6.59
N GLN A 40 14.46 4.29 -5.61
CA GLN A 40 13.43 5.33 -5.71
C GLN A 40 12.42 5.09 -6.85
N GLN A 41 12.08 3.82 -7.12
CA GLN A 41 11.15 3.42 -8.19
C GLN A 41 9.77 3.10 -7.61
N LEU A 42 9.14 4.08 -6.96
CA LEU A 42 7.93 3.87 -6.18
C LEU A 42 6.63 4.03 -6.98
N GLU A 43 6.68 4.62 -8.17
CA GLU A 43 5.51 5.10 -8.92
C GLU A 43 4.43 4.02 -9.12
N ASN A 44 4.84 2.79 -9.38
CA ASN A 44 3.92 1.67 -9.65
C ASN A 44 3.25 1.13 -8.38
N PHE A 45 3.78 1.44 -7.20
CA PHE A 45 3.24 1.01 -5.91
C PHE A 45 2.27 2.04 -5.33
N LEU A 46 2.26 3.27 -5.85
CA LEU A 46 1.46 4.36 -5.31
C LEU A 46 0.16 4.54 -6.10
N VAL A 47 -0.89 4.94 -5.40
CA VAL A 47 -2.10 5.44 -6.03
C VAL A 47 -1.81 6.80 -6.66
N ALA A 48 -1.98 6.91 -7.98
CA ALA A 48 -1.48 8.02 -8.77
C ALA A 48 -2.11 9.37 -8.41
N ASP A 49 -3.39 9.36 -8.05
CA ASP A 49 -4.23 10.50 -7.69
C ASP A 49 -4.42 10.65 -6.16
N SER A 50 -3.67 9.93 -5.32
CA SER A 50 -3.74 10.13 -3.88
C SER A 50 -3.17 11.48 -3.46
N LEU A 51 -3.90 12.20 -2.59
CA LEU A 51 -3.42 13.41 -1.92
C LEU A 51 -2.19 13.18 -1.02
N GLN A 52 -1.99 11.97 -0.50
CA GLN A 52 -0.88 11.65 0.41
C GLN A 52 0.33 11.06 -0.33
N ARG A 53 0.30 11.00 -1.67
CA ARG A 53 1.37 10.39 -2.48
C ARG A 53 2.76 10.96 -2.16
N GLU A 54 2.88 12.28 -2.06
CA GLU A 54 4.16 12.94 -1.77
C GLU A 54 4.68 12.60 -0.37
N LYS A 55 3.78 12.47 0.61
CA LYS A 55 4.11 12.05 1.98
C LYS A 55 4.71 10.63 2.00
N VAL A 56 4.12 9.70 1.25
CA VAL A 56 4.63 8.33 1.12
C VAL A 56 6.02 8.33 0.46
N GLN A 57 6.20 9.09 -0.62
CA GLN A 57 7.50 9.21 -1.29
C GLN A 57 8.56 9.82 -0.36
N ALA A 58 8.22 10.88 0.36
CA ALA A 58 9.13 11.53 1.31
C ALA A 58 9.56 10.61 2.45
N TYR A 59 8.65 9.77 2.96
CA TYR A 59 8.99 8.77 3.97
C TYR A 59 10.04 7.78 3.43
N PHE A 60 9.79 7.18 2.26
CA PHE A 60 10.68 6.17 1.68
C PHE A 60 11.98 6.75 1.09
N ALA A 61 12.04 8.07 0.85
CA ALA A 61 13.27 8.74 0.43
C ALA A 61 14.41 8.62 1.46
N ALA A 62 14.07 8.46 2.75
CA ALA A 62 15.05 8.28 3.82
C ALA A 62 15.86 6.98 3.69
N PHE A 63 15.37 6.00 2.94
CA PHE A 63 15.97 4.68 2.75
C PHE A 63 16.62 4.51 1.38
N LYS A 64 16.92 5.61 0.69
CA LYS A 64 17.59 5.59 -0.60
C LYS A 64 18.98 4.94 -0.47
N ASP A 65 19.36 4.15 -1.48
CA ASP A 65 20.65 3.46 -1.56
C ASP A 65 20.94 2.45 -0.42
N GLN A 66 19.94 2.14 0.43
CA GLN A 66 20.05 1.22 1.55
C GLN A 66 19.31 -0.09 1.27
N PRO A 67 19.90 -1.28 1.50
CA PRO A 67 19.18 -2.54 1.34
C PRO A 67 18.09 -2.67 2.41
N LEU A 68 16.88 -3.05 1.98
CA LEU A 68 15.75 -3.29 2.87
C LEU A 68 15.33 -4.76 2.83
N GLU A 69 15.23 -5.38 4.00
CA GLU A 69 14.79 -6.76 4.14
C GLU A 69 13.35 -6.82 4.66
N TYR A 70 12.50 -7.57 3.96
CA TYR A 70 11.15 -7.85 4.42
C TYR A 70 11.18 -8.74 5.66
N LEU A 71 10.50 -8.33 6.73
CA LEU A 71 10.32 -9.15 7.93
C LEU A 71 8.89 -9.70 8.00
N HIS A 72 7.88 -8.83 7.89
CA HIS A 72 6.48 -9.22 8.08
C HIS A 72 5.51 -8.18 7.51
N ALA A 73 4.35 -8.62 7.03
CA ALA A 73 3.23 -7.75 6.73
C ALA A 73 1.89 -8.39 7.11
N GLN A 74 0.96 -7.58 7.60
CA GLN A 74 -0.39 -7.99 7.99
C GLN A 74 -1.39 -6.85 7.86
N PHE A 75 -2.59 -7.14 7.32
CA PHE A 75 -3.70 -6.20 7.39
C PHE A 75 -4.26 -6.11 8.81
N HIS A 76 -4.29 -4.89 9.35
CA HIS A 76 -5.02 -4.55 10.59
C HIS A 76 -6.46 -4.21 10.32
N LEU A 77 -6.71 -3.49 9.23
CA LEU A 77 -8.05 -3.18 8.75
C LEU A 77 -8.17 -3.63 7.31
N PHE A 78 -9.35 -4.15 6.98
CA PHE A 78 -9.74 -4.53 5.63
C PHE A 78 -11.23 -4.23 5.49
N TYR A 79 -11.60 -3.43 4.50
CA TYR A 79 -12.98 -2.96 4.37
C TYR A 79 -13.34 -2.61 2.93
N GLN A 80 -14.64 -2.66 2.65
CA GLN A 80 -15.22 -2.16 1.40
C GLN A 80 -15.61 -0.69 1.51
N VAL A 81 -15.53 0.03 0.40
CA VAL A 81 -16.03 1.39 0.22
C VAL A 81 -16.96 1.45 -0.98
N ALA A 82 -17.70 2.56 -1.12
CA ALA A 82 -18.52 2.77 -2.31
C ALA A 82 -17.63 2.95 -3.55
N ALA A 83 -17.79 2.07 -4.55
CA ALA A 83 -17.12 2.16 -5.83
C ALA A 83 -18.08 1.77 -6.97
N PRO A 84 -17.81 2.18 -8.22
CA PRO A 84 -18.62 1.79 -9.39
C PRO A 84 -18.55 0.29 -9.72
N ASP A 85 -17.50 -0.39 -9.27
CA ASP A 85 -17.22 -1.81 -9.52
C ASP A 85 -16.52 -2.47 -8.31
N ASP A 86 -16.45 -3.79 -8.34
CA ASP A 86 -15.85 -4.66 -7.32
C ASP A 86 -14.32 -4.80 -7.45
N TYR A 87 -13.71 -4.20 -8.48
CA TYR A 87 -12.26 -4.17 -8.63
C TYR A 87 -11.62 -3.04 -7.81
N ASN A 88 -12.40 -2.01 -7.50
CA ASN A 88 -11.93 -0.78 -6.88
C ASN A 88 -12.59 -0.47 -5.52
N ASP A 89 -13.35 -1.42 -4.95
CA ASP A 89 -14.12 -1.26 -3.72
C ASP A 89 -13.34 -1.60 -2.43
N LEU A 90 -12.16 -2.20 -2.51
CA LEU A 90 -11.41 -2.65 -1.33
C LEU A 90 -10.36 -1.66 -0.84
N ARG A 91 -10.31 -1.49 0.48
CA ARG A 91 -9.32 -0.72 1.23
C ARG A 91 -8.77 -1.52 2.39
N GLY A 92 -7.59 -1.13 2.86
CA GLY A 92 -7.02 -1.71 4.06
C GLY A 92 -5.97 -0.83 4.72
N GLN A 93 -5.68 -1.14 5.98
CA GLN A 93 -4.49 -0.65 6.68
C GLN A 93 -3.54 -1.82 6.85
N LEU A 94 -2.36 -1.71 6.26
CA LEU A 94 -1.36 -2.75 6.22
C LEU A 94 -0.20 -2.36 7.13
N GLN A 95 0.06 -3.16 8.16
CA GLN A 95 1.32 -3.08 8.87
C GLN A 95 2.40 -3.74 8.02
N LEU A 96 3.48 -3.01 7.74
CA LEU A 96 4.69 -3.53 7.12
C LEU A 96 5.85 -3.34 8.09
N THR A 97 6.54 -4.43 8.41
CA THR A 97 7.79 -4.44 9.14
C THR A 97 8.93 -4.85 8.22
N PHE A 98 9.99 -4.05 8.20
CA PHE A 98 11.18 -4.28 7.41
C PHE A 98 12.44 -3.88 8.18
N GLN A 99 13.56 -4.47 7.81
CA GLN A 99 14.86 -4.15 8.38
C GLN A 99 15.67 -3.29 7.40
N ALA A 100 16.28 -2.24 7.93
CA ALA A 100 17.22 -1.39 7.23
C ALA A 100 18.50 -1.33 8.08
N ASP A 101 19.59 -1.89 7.56
CA ASP A 101 20.81 -2.21 8.32
C ASP A 101 20.51 -2.99 9.63
N GLU A 102 20.83 -2.42 10.79
CA GLU A 102 20.62 -3.04 12.10
C GLU A 102 19.31 -2.61 12.78
N THR A 103 18.47 -1.81 12.09
CA THR A 103 17.24 -1.27 12.67
C THR A 103 16.00 -1.85 11.99
N ALA A 104 15.06 -2.34 12.78
CA ALA A 104 13.73 -2.74 12.31
C ALA A 104 12.76 -1.56 12.36
N TYR A 105 12.05 -1.32 11.26
CA TYR A 105 11.04 -0.28 11.11
C TYR A 105 9.68 -0.94 10.91
N THR A 106 8.65 -0.39 11.57
CA THR A 106 7.26 -0.79 11.38
C THR A 106 6.44 0.42 10.97
N VAL A 107 5.69 0.30 9.88
CA VAL A 107 4.83 1.36 9.32
C VAL A 107 3.42 0.85 9.10
N LEU A 108 2.45 1.76 9.08
CA LEU A 108 1.06 1.48 8.74
C LEU A 108 0.73 2.13 7.39
N LEU A 109 0.58 1.32 6.35
CA LEU A 109 0.27 1.78 5.01
C LEU A 109 -1.25 1.78 4.79
N GLY A 110 -1.79 2.88 4.25
CA GLY A 110 -3.11 2.92 3.65
C GLY A 110 -3.05 2.23 2.29
N MET A 111 -3.81 1.16 2.09
CA MET A 111 -3.80 0.33 0.89
C MET A 111 -5.15 0.38 0.17
N ALA A 112 -5.14 0.58 -1.14
CA ALA A 112 -6.31 0.43 -2.00
C ALA A 112 -6.06 -0.68 -3.01
N ARG A 113 -7.06 -1.54 -3.21
CA ARG A 113 -7.06 -2.49 -4.31
C ARG A 113 -7.70 -1.81 -5.50
N LEU A 114 -6.96 -1.63 -6.58
CA LEU A 114 -7.38 -0.87 -7.75
C LEU A 114 -7.03 -1.61 -9.04
N GLY A 115 -7.86 -1.44 -10.06
CA GLY A 115 -7.63 -2.02 -11.37
C GLY A 115 -8.88 -2.16 -12.21
N ASP A 116 -8.84 -3.12 -13.12
CA ASP A 116 -9.91 -3.45 -14.04
C ASP A 116 -10.02 -4.98 -14.25
N GLN A 117 -10.84 -5.40 -15.21
CA GLN A 117 -11.04 -6.81 -15.56
C GLN A 117 -9.74 -7.53 -15.99
N ALA A 118 -8.75 -6.80 -16.50
CA ALA A 118 -7.49 -7.38 -16.97
C ALA A 118 -6.51 -7.55 -15.81
N LYS A 119 -6.45 -6.60 -14.88
CA LYS A 119 -5.53 -6.65 -13.74
C LYS A 119 -6.00 -5.80 -12.57
N VAL A 120 -5.89 -6.37 -11.38
CA VAL A 120 -6.15 -5.69 -10.10
C VAL A 120 -4.95 -5.85 -9.19
N GLU A 121 -4.53 -4.76 -8.53
CA GLU A 121 -3.35 -4.74 -7.66
C GLU A 121 -3.57 -3.90 -6.41
N TRP A 122 -2.84 -4.24 -5.35
CA TRP A 122 -2.73 -3.41 -4.15
C TRP A 122 -1.75 -2.26 -4.35
N ARG A 123 -2.20 -1.05 -4.01
CA ARG A 123 -1.41 0.19 -4.09
C ARG A 123 -1.53 1.00 -2.82
N ILE A 124 -0.47 1.72 -2.49
CA ILE A 124 -0.36 2.55 -1.30
C ILE A 124 -0.96 3.92 -1.62
N PHE A 125 -1.94 4.33 -0.82
CA PHE A 125 -2.50 5.68 -0.88
C PHE A 125 -2.04 6.57 0.28
N ASP A 126 -1.57 6.02 1.41
CA ASP A 126 -1.11 6.78 2.60
C ASP A 126 -0.09 5.98 3.45
N ILE A 127 0.57 6.63 4.40
CA ILE A 127 1.51 6.05 5.39
C ILE A 127 1.42 6.72 6.77
#